data_AF-X6P344-F1
#
_entry.id   AF-X6P344-F1
#
_cell.length_a   1.000
_cell.length_b   1.000
_cell.length_c   1.000
_cell.angle_alpha   90.00
_cell.angle_beta   90.00
_cell.angle_gamma   90.00
#
_symmetry.space_group_name_H-M   'P 1'
#
loop_
_entity.id
_entity.type
_entity.pdbx_description
1 polymer ?
#
loop_
_entity_poly.entity_id
_entity_poly.type
_entity_poly.pdbx_seq_one_letter_code
_entity_poly.pdbx_strand_id
1 'polypeptide(L)'
;MLSNKFKTSNLQRVFYGYCYDTLFSALLYLTARKAMKANEYQDEEKKEPPQTTNLNAIQFDDKELESKLCDLFNPLCRPEKIVKTKIKDLEFYCFGSVVESQRKKSKDQMLMVVTTDMEHNIPMEWVHCIKKIPSFKKVEQFEKMINEFFENEISNDVLILQCRYTLKSKDQLEQIMHILQFGHYRFYNDPKNSQKQKLVVLLIHSKTRSGRGAFPLIFRQFKIINFFKKNTKQTLFFFFFFFF
;
A
#
# COMPACT_ATOMS: atom_id res chain seq x y z
N MET A 1 10.22 19.95 -9.61
CA MET A 1 9.17 19.21 -10.36
C MET A 1 7.83 19.17 -9.61
N LEU A 2 7.65 18.35 -8.58
CA LEU A 2 6.34 18.22 -7.89
C LEU A 2 5.78 19.54 -7.34
N SER A 3 6.61 20.36 -6.66
CA SER A 3 6.18 21.66 -6.13
C SER A 3 5.69 22.63 -7.21
N ASN A 4 6.31 22.59 -8.40
CA ASN A 4 5.92 23.41 -9.55
C ASN A 4 4.58 22.95 -10.11
N LYS A 5 4.40 21.62 -10.30
CA LYS A 5 3.16 21.03 -10.79
C LYS A 5 1.96 21.38 -9.90
N PHE A 6 2.11 21.24 -8.58
CA PHE A 6 1.05 21.52 -7.62
C PHE A 6 0.98 22.99 -7.18
N LYS A 7 1.82 23.86 -7.77
CA LYS A 7 1.92 25.29 -7.47
C LYS A 7 1.98 25.58 -5.96
N THR A 8 2.77 24.79 -5.23
CA THR A 8 2.91 24.90 -3.78
C THR A 8 4.26 24.37 -3.32
N SER A 9 4.93 25.12 -2.45
CA SER A 9 6.16 24.68 -1.77
C SER A 9 5.86 23.65 -0.67
N ASN A 10 4.64 23.65 -0.13
CA ASN A 10 4.24 22.73 0.94
C ASN A 10 3.53 21.49 0.37
N LEU A 11 4.31 20.45 0.06
CA LEU A 11 3.80 19.18 -0.46
C LEU A 11 3.02 18.36 0.59
N GLN A 12 3.21 18.62 1.89
CA GLN A 12 2.42 17.98 2.96
C GLN A 12 0.94 18.40 2.94
N ARG A 13 0.64 19.56 2.36
CA ARG A 13 -0.73 20.03 2.09
C ARG A 13 -1.33 19.38 0.84
N VAL A 14 -0.53 18.72 0.01
CA VAL A 14 -0.96 18.06 -1.23
C VAL A 14 -1.14 16.57 -1.02
N PHE A 15 -0.16 15.91 -0.41
CA PHE A 15 -0.16 14.48 -0.20
C PHE A 15 -0.31 14.16 1.28
N TYR A 16 -1.17 13.20 1.60
CA TYR A 16 -1.29 12.72 2.96
C TYR A 16 -0.04 11.95 3.37
N GLY A 17 0.47 12.19 4.57
CA GLY A 17 1.65 11.48 5.08
C GLY A 17 2.99 11.92 4.50
N TYR A 18 3.04 12.90 3.59
CA TYR A 18 4.30 13.38 3.01
C TYR A 18 5.29 13.80 4.11
N CYS A 19 6.48 13.21 4.10
CA CYS A 19 7.57 13.47 5.04
C CYS A 19 8.89 13.66 4.28
N TYR A 20 9.99 13.80 5.04
CA TYR A 20 11.32 14.01 4.48
C TYR A 20 11.76 12.86 3.56
N ASP A 21 11.43 11.62 3.93
CA ASP A 21 11.86 10.42 3.21
C ASP A 21 10.95 10.06 2.02
N THR A 22 9.82 10.77 1.84
CA THR A 22 8.84 10.44 0.80
C THR A 22 9.44 10.54 -0.61
N LEU A 23 10.20 11.59 -0.90
CA LEU A 23 10.79 11.75 -2.23
C LEU A 23 11.93 10.75 -2.47
N PHE A 24 12.81 10.57 -1.48
CA PHE A 24 13.90 9.61 -1.58
C PHE A 24 13.39 8.18 -1.77
N SER A 25 12.38 7.77 -1.01
CA SER A 25 11.75 6.45 -1.18
C SER A 25 11.05 6.29 -2.54
N ALA A 26 10.40 7.35 -3.05
CA ALA A 26 9.82 7.34 -4.40
C ALA A 26 10.88 7.13 -5.49
N LEU A 27 12.00 7.84 -5.40
CA LEU A 27 13.11 7.71 -6.35
C LEU A 27 13.69 6.29 -6.30
N LEU A 28 13.98 5.78 -5.10
CA LEU A 28 14.48 4.43 -4.92
C LEU A 28 13.54 3.38 -5.52
N TYR A 29 12.23 3.52 -5.27
CA TYR A 29 11.20 2.64 -5.85
C TYR A 29 11.20 2.67 -7.38
N LEU A 30 11.26 3.85 -7.98
CA LEU A 30 11.29 4.00 -9.45
C LEU A 30 12.56 3.38 -10.04
N THR A 31 13.71 3.64 -9.42
CA THR A 31 15.01 3.08 -9.83
C THR A 31 14.98 1.56 -9.78
N ALA A 32 14.52 0.96 -8.69
CA ALA A 32 14.39 -0.50 -8.56
C ALA A 32 13.45 -1.08 -9.63
N ARG A 33 12.32 -0.41 -9.90
CA ARG A 33 11.37 -0.85 -10.94
C ARG A 33 11.96 -0.76 -12.35
N LYS A 34 12.77 0.25 -12.63
CA LYS A 34 13.49 0.37 -13.91
C LYS A 34 14.56 -0.72 -14.04
N ALA A 35 15.24 -1.06 -12.96
CA ALA A 35 16.21 -2.16 -12.89
C ALA A 35 15.59 -3.50 -13.28
N MET A 36 14.48 -3.85 -12.62
CA MET A 36 13.79 -5.13 -12.82
C MET A 36 13.35 -5.30 -14.28
N LYS A 37 12.78 -4.25 -14.88
CA LYS A 37 12.40 -4.27 -16.29
C LYS A 37 13.58 -4.49 -17.22
N ALA A 38 14.73 -3.87 -16.93
CA ALA A 38 15.92 -4.04 -17.77
C ALA A 38 16.44 -5.49 -17.73
N ASN A 39 16.36 -6.16 -16.57
CA ASN A 39 16.73 -7.57 -16.44
C ASN A 39 15.73 -8.50 -17.12
N GLU A 40 14.42 -8.21 -17.05
CA GLU A 40 13.38 -8.99 -17.76
C GLU A 40 13.63 -9.05 -19.27
N TYR A 41 14.14 -7.97 -19.88
CA TYR A 41 14.52 -7.95 -21.30
C TYR A 41 15.84 -8.66 -21.61
N GLN A 42 16.73 -8.85 -20.63
CA GLN A 42 18.01 -9.57 -20.83
C GLN A 42 17.90 -11.08 -20.63
N ASP A 43 16.97 -11.53 -19.78
CA ASP A 43 16.73 -12.95 -19.48
C ASP A 43 16.13 -13.73 -20.67
N GLU A 44 15.51 -13.04 -21.64
CA GLU A 44 15.06 -13.66 -22.89
C GLU A 44 16.22 -14.05 -23.84
N GLU A 45 17.41 -13.45 -23.69
CA GLU A 45 18.57 -13.74 -24.55
C GLU A 45 19.65 -14.62 -23.88
N LYS A 46 19.73 -14.72 -22.55
CA LYS A 46 20.77 -15.53 -21.87
C LYS A 46 20.30 -16.16 -20.56
N LYS A 47 20.46 -17.49 -20.46
CA LYS A 47 20.27 -18.31 -19.24
C LYS A 47 21.40 -18.10 -18.21
N GLU A 48 21.55 -16.90 -17.66
CA GLU A 48 22.48 -16.66 -16.55
C GLU A 48 21.73 -16.17 -15.30
N PRO A 49 22.21 -16.51 -14.08
CA PRO A 49 21.53 -16.14 -12.85
C PRO A 49 21.45 -14.60 -12.70
N PRO A 50 20.41 -14.08 -12.01
CA PRO A 50 20.17 -12.64 -11.91
C PRO A 50 21.36 -11.95 -11.25
N GLN A 51 22.10 -11.17 -12.05
CA GLN A 51 23.15 -10.31 -11.53
C GLN A 51 22.52 -9.24 -10.63
N THR A 52 23.17 -8.96 -9.50
CA THR A 52 22.81 -7.85 -8.62
C THR A 52 22.87 -6.54 -9.41
N THR A 53 21.72 -6.03 -9.83
CA THR A 53 21.64 -4.83 -10.65
C THR A 53 22.14 -3.63 -9.85
N ASN A 54 23.21 -3.00 -10.33
CA ASN A 54 23.73 -1.79 -9.71
C ASN A 54 22.74 -0.63 -9.93
N LEU A 55 21.96 -0.31 -8.90
CA LEU A 55 20.96 0.78 -8.94
C LEU A 55 21.58 2.14 -9.26
N ASN A 56 22.87 2.35 -8.99
CA ASN A 56 23.57 3.62 -9.26
C ASN A 56 23.83 3.84 -10.76
N ALA A 57 23.78 2.78 -11.58
CA ALA A 57 23.94 2.87 -13.03
C ALA A 57 22.63 3.27 -13.74
N ILE A 58 21.50 3.27 -13.03
CA ILE A 58 20.19 3.53 -13.60
C ILE A 58 19.93 5.03 -13.59
N GLN A 59 19.90 5.61 -14.78
CA GLN A 59 19.60 7.02 -14.97
C GLN A 59 18.20 7.20 -15.54
N PHE A 60 17.56 8.31 -15.16
CA PHE A 60 16.33 8.76 -15.78
C PHE A 60 16.64 10.04 -16.55
N ASP A 61 16.08 10.17 -17.75
CA ASP A 61 15.96 11.49 -18.36
C ASP A 61 15.01 12.35 -17.53
N ASP A 62 15.22 13.67 -17.52
CA ASP A 62 14.42 14.61 -16.70
C ASP A 62 12.92 14.52 -17.01
N LYS A 63 12.54 14.37 -18.30
CA LYS A 63 11.12 14.25 -18.69
C LYS A 63 10.55 12.89 -18.28
N GLU A 64 11.35 11.83 -18.41
CA GLU A 64 10.98 10.49 -17.96
C GLU A 64 10.71 10.50 -16.45
N LEU A 65 11.65 11.05 -15.66
CA LEU A 65 11.55 11.12 -14.21
C LEU A 65 10.33 11.93 -13.77
N GLU A 66 10.11 13.09 -14.40
CA GLU A 66 8.95 13.92 -14.12
C GLU A 66 7.65 13.16 -14.37
N SER A 67 7.53 12.48 -15.52
CA SER A 67 6.34 11.68 -15.85
C SER A 67 6.13 10.56 -14.82
N LYS A 68 7.18 9.80 -14.47
CA LYS A 68 7.08 8.69 -13.52
C LYS A 68 6.71 9.15 -12.11
N LEU A 69 7.30 10.25 -11.63
CA LEU A 69 6.93 10.85 -10.35
C LEU A 69 5.49 11.35 -10.39
N CYS A 70 5.04 11.95 -11.50
CA CYS A 70 3.66 12.36 -11.66
C CYS A 70 2.70 11.17 -11.56
N ASP A 71 2.95 10.08 -12.28
CA ASP A 71 2.12 8.88 -12.23
C ASP A 71 2.06 8.28 -10.83
N LEU A 72 3.17 8.33 -10.10
CA LEU A 72 3.29 7.81 -8.75
C LEU A 72 2.56 8.68 -7.70
N PHE A 73 2.64 10.01 -7.83
CA PHE A 73 2.11 10.95 -6.85
C PHE A 73 0.69 11.44 -7.15
N ASN A 74 0.25 11.51 -8.41
CA ASN A 74 -1.10 11.98 -8.75
C ASN A 74 -2.21 11.21 -8.02
N PRO A 75 -2.14 9.87 -7.88
CA PRO A 75 -3.04 9.14 -7.01
C PRO A 75 -2.98 9.72 -5.60
N LEU A 76 -1.81 9.81 -4.99
CA LEU A 76 -1.68 10.24 -3.60
C LEU A 76 -2.11 11.67 -3.27
N CYS A 77 -2.49 12.47 -4.27
CA CYS A 77 -3.08 13.77 -4.05
C CYS A 77 -4.35 13.67 -3.22
N ARG A 78 -4.47 14.63 -2.30
CA ARG A 78 -5.74 14.89 -1.66
C ARG A 78 -6.79 15.23 -2.72
N PRO A 79 -8.00 14.69 -2.61
CA PRO A 79 -9.13 15.01 -3.48
C PRO A 79 -9.38 16.50 -3.69
N GLU A 80 -9.28 17.33 -2.63
CA GLU A 80 -9.51 18.77 -2.75
C GLU A 80 -8.44 19.42 -3.64
N LYS A 81 -7.26 18.79 -3.75
CA LYS A 81 -6.18 19.19 -4.64
C LYS A 81 -6.34 18.59 -6.03
N ILE A 82 -6.84 17.36 -6.16
CA ILE A 82 -7.18 16.74 -7.46
C ILE A 82 -8.16 17.62 -8.23
N VAL A 83 -9.27 18.01 -7.59
CA VAL A 83 -10.30 18.87 -8.21
C VAL A 83 -9.72 20.24 -8.60
N LYS A 84 -8.93 20.86 -7.72
CA LYS A 84 -8.30 22.17 -8.00
C LYS A 84 -7.27 22.11 -9.13
N THR A 85 -6.55 21.00 -9.25
CA THR A 85 -5.47 20.83 -10.23
C THR A 85 -5.97 20.23 -11.55
N LYS A 86 -7.28 19.92 -11.65
CA LYS A 86 -7.92 19.29 -12.82
C LYS A 86 -7.16 18.06 -13.33
N ILE A 87 -6.68 17.22 -12.42
CA ILE A 87 -6.02 15.96 -12.80
C ILE A 87 -7.09 15.08 -13.48
N LYS A 88 -6.96 14.87 -14.79
CA LYS A 88 -7.85 14.01 -15.58
C LYS A 88 -7.49 12.54 -15.32
N ASP A 89 -8.43 11.64 -15.61
CA ASP A 89 -8.22 10.18 -15.65
C ASP A 89 -7.95 9.47 -14.31
N LEU A 90 -8.38 10.05 -13.20
CA LEU A 90 -8.41 9.35 -11.91
C LEU A 90 -9.68 8.51 -11.80
N GLU A 91 -9.51 7.19 -11.84
CA GLU A 91 -10.58 6.24 -11.52
C GLU A 91 -10.79 6.18 -10.01
N PHE A 92 -12.03 6.44 -9.59
CA PHE A 92 -12.46 6.32 -8.21
C PHE A 92 -13.15 4.98 -8.02
N TYR A 93 -12.46 4.07 -7.38
CA TYR A 93 -12.97 2.75 -7.08
C TYR A 93 -13.70 2.77 -5.72
N CYS A 94 -14.46 1.71 -5.39
CA CYS A 94 -15.06 1.51 -4.06
C CYS A 94 -14.28 0.47 -3.25
N PHE A 95 -14.33 0.50 -1.91
CA PHE A 95 -13.58 -0.44 -1.05
C PHE A 95 -13.79 -1.91 -1.43
N GLY A 96 -15.04 -2.33 -1.68
CA GLY A 96 -15.34 -3.70 -2.11
C GLY A 96 -14.66 -4.08 -3.43
N SER A 97 -14.69 -3.20 -4.45
CA SER A 97 -14.04 -3.48 -5.74
C SER A 97 -12.52 -3.66 -5.65
N VAL A 98 -11.85 -3.00 -4.69
CA VAL A 98 -10.40 -3.20 -4.44
C VAL A 98 -10.17 -4.56 -3.84
N VAL A 99 -10.93 -4.87 -2.79
CA VAL A 99 -10.78 -6.11 -2.05
C VAL A 99 -10.94 -7.28 -3.03
N GLU A 100 -11.97 -7.24 -3.87
CA GLU A 100 -12.17 -8.26 -4.91
C GLU A 100 -11.06 -8.27 -5.97
N SER A 101 -10.63 -7.12 -6.47
CA SER A 101 -9.53 -7.07 -7.44
C SER A 101 -8.21 -7.57 -6.85
N GLN A 102 -7.97 -7.35 -5.56
CA GLN A 102 -6.75 -7.76 -4.88
C GLN A 102 -6.78 -9.20 -4.41
N ARG A 103 -7.97 -9.71 -4.10
CA ARG A 103 -8.15 -11.12 -3.75
C ARG A 103 -7.65 -12.03 -4.87
N LYS A 104 -7.86 -11.64 -6.13
CA LYS A 104 -7.31 -12.35 -7.31
C LYS A 104 -5.78 -12.30 -7.41
N LYS A 105 -5.13 -11.37 -6.71
CA LYS A 105 -3.67 -11.15 -6.70
C LYS A 105 -3.08 -11.41 -5.31
N SER A 106 -3.84 -12.06 -4.43
CA SER A 106 -3.50 -12.19 -3.02
C SER A 106 -2.25 -13.03 -2.78
N LYS A 107 -1.88 -13.88 -3.74
CA LYS A 107 -0.62 -14.64 -3.71
C LYS A 107 0.58 -13.73 -3.67
N ASP A 108 0.56 -12.68 -4.49
CA ASP A 108 1.73 -11.81 -4.68
C ASP A 108 1.64 -10.56 -3.78
N GLN A 109 0.44 -10.25 -3.27
CA GLN A 109 0.16 -8.96 -2.65
C GLN A 109 -0.75 -9.02 -1.42
N MET A 110 -0.43 -8.19 -0.43
CA MET A 110 -1.35 -7.82 0.67
C MET A 110 -1.88 -6.41 0.45
N LEU A 111 -3.04 -6.11 1.02
CA LEU A 111 -3.64 -4.78 0.90
C LEU A 111 -3.44 -3.97 2.18
N MET A 112 -2.88 -2.78 2.09
CA MET A 112 -2.82 -1.80 3.17
C MET A 112 -3.63 -0.57 2.79
N VAL A 113 -4.40 -0.03 3.73
CA VAL A 113 -5.33 1.08 3.47
C VAL A 113 -5.16 2.12 4.55
N VAL A 114 -4.59 3.27 4.21
CA VAL A 114 -4.51 4.41 5.12
C VAL A 114 -5.74 5.28 4.92
N THR A 115 -6.51 5.44 5.99
CA THR A 115 -7.77 6.19 5.98
C THR A 115 -7.81 7.18 7.14
N THR A 116 -8.55 8.27 6.93
CA THR A 116 -8.88 9.22 8.01
C THR A 116 -10.23 8.92 8.68
N ASP A 117 -10.96 7.91 8.18
CA ASP A 117 -12.25 7.44 8.70
C ASP A 117 -12.12 5.97 9.16
N MET A 118 -12.48 5.70 10.42
CA MET A 118 -12.33 4.37 11.05
C MET A 118 -13.40 3.37 10.61
N GLU A 119 -14.64 3.83 10.41
CA GLU A 119 -15.79 2.94 10.63
C GLU A 119 -16.96 3.18 9.65
N HIS A 120 -17.11 4.36 9.05
CA HIS A 120 -18.34 4.70 8.32
C HIS A 120 -18.31 4.36 6.82
N ASN A 121 -17.16 3.88 6.31
CA ASN A 121 -16.95 3.67 4.88
C ASN A 121 -16.74 2.21 4.48
N ILE A 122 -16.70 1.28 5.43
CA ILE A 122 -16.65 -0.14 5.12
C ILE A 122 -18.10 -0.62 4.94
N PRO A 123 -18.46 -1.22 3.79
CA PRO A 123 -19.81 -1.72 3.59
C PRO A 123 -20.18 -2.78 4.64
N MET A 124 -21.45 -2.83 5.05
CA MET A 124 -21.91 -3.72 6.14
C MET A 124 -21.60 -5.20 5.87
N GLU A 125 -21.61 -5.61 4.60
CA GLU A 125 -21.25 -6.97 4.18
C GLU A 125 -19.85 -7.39 4.63
N TRP A 126 -18.90 -6.46 4.83
CA TRP A 126 -17.52 -6.77 5.24
C TRP A 126 -17.30 -6.73 6.75
N VAL A 127 -18.30 -6.34 7.55
CA VAL A 127 -18.14 -6.15 9.00
C VAL A 127 -17.71 -7.42 9.72
N HIS A 128 -18.20 -8.57 9.27
CA HIS A 128 -17.86 -9.87 9.85
C HIS A 128 -16.40 -10.29 9.59
N CYS A 129 -15.74 -9.71 8.58
CA CYS A 129 -14.31 -9.91 8.28
C CYS A 129 -13.39 -9.01 9.12
N ILE A 130 -13.94 -8.04 9.87
CA ILE A 130 -13.17 -7.04 10.58
C ILE A 130 -12.70 -7.57 11.94
N LYS A 131 -11.40 -7.41 12.21
CA LYS A 131 -10.80 -7.57 13.54
C LYS A 131 -10.05 -6.29 13.91
N LYS A 132 -10.31 -5.77 15.11
CA LYS A 132 -9.62 -4.59 15.63
C LYS A 132 -8.33 -5.03 16.30
N ILE A 133 -7.18 -4.63 15.78
CA ILE A 133 -5.87 -4.94 16.37
C ILE A 133 -5.78 -4.60 17.87
N PRO A 134 -6.36 -3.47 18.36
CA PRO A 134 -6.37 -3.18 19.80
C PRO A 134 -7.10 -4.21 20.69
N SER A 135 -7.87 -5.16 20.13
CA SER A 135 -8.51 -6.21 20.93
C SER A 135 -7.56 -7.32 21.37
N PHE A 136 -6.38 -7.44 20.74
CA PHE A 136 -5.37 -8.43 21.11
C PHE A 136 -4.50 -7.87 22.26
N LYS A 137 -4.49 -8.56 23.40
CA LYS A 137 -3.72 -8.13 24.58
C LYS A 137 -2.26 -8.51 24.49
N LYS A 138 -1.96 -9.59 23.77
CA LYS A 138 -0.60 -10.10 23.57
C LYS A 138 -0.34 -10.40 22.10
N VAL A 139 0.92 -10.33 21.69
CA VAL A 139 1.35 -10.56 20.30
C VAL A 139 1.09 -12.01 19.89
N GLU A 140 1.26 -12.99 20.79
CA GLU A 140 1.06 -14.40 20.47
C GLU A 140 -0.41 -14.69 20.13
N GLN A 141 -1.36 -13.94 20.72
CA GLN A 141 -2.78 -14.04 20.37
C GLN A 141 -3.05 -13.57 18.94
N PHE A 142 -2.36 -12.50 18.52
CA PHE A 142 -2.46 -11.99 17.16
C PHE A 142 -1.84 -12.96 16.16
N GLU A 143 -0.62 -13.44 16.42
CA GLU A 143 0.06 -14.44 15.58
C GLU A 143 -0.77 -15.71 15.42
N LYS A 144 -1.32 -16.23 16.52
CA LYS A 144 -2.20 -17.40 16.48
C LYS A 144 -3.41 -17.18 15.55
N MET A 145 -4.07 -16.02 15.65
CA MET A 145 -5.20 -15.69 14.77
C MET A 145 -4.79 -15.57 13.30
N ILE A 146 -3.61 -15.03 13.01
CA ILE A 146 -3.08 -14.98 11.63
C ILE A 146 -2.80 -16.39 11.10
N ASN A 147 -2.17 -17.26 11.89
CA ASN A 147 -1.94 -18.65 11.51
C ASN A 147 -3.28 -19.38 11.26
N GLU A 148 -4.24 -19.24 12.17
CA GLU A 148 -5.59 -19.81 12.02
C GLU A 148 -6.30 -19.30 10.77
N PHE A 149 -6.15 -18.01 10.43
CA PHE A 149 -6.72 -17.44 9.21
C PHE A 149 -6.14 -18.12 7.96
N PHE A 150 -4.83 -18.33 7.89
CA PHE A 150 -4.19 -18.97 6.75
C PHE A 150 -4.40 -20.49 6.70
N GLU A 151 -4.44 -21.18 7.84
CA GLU A 151 -4.56 -22.64 7.92
C GLU A 151 -6.01 -23.14 7.77
N ASN A 152 -7.02 -22.42 8.26
CA ASN A 152 -8.41 -22.90 8.22
C ASN A 152 -9.01 -22.87 6.81
N GLU A 153 -9.62 -23.96 6.35
CA GLU A 153 -10.36 -23.97 5.07
C GLU A 153 -11.76 -23.36 5.17
N ILE A 154 -12.29 -23.23 6.40
CA ILE A 154 -13.65 -22.74 6.68
C ILE A 154 -13.68 -21.22 6.92
N SER A 155 -12.52 -20.59 7.13
CA SER A 155 -12.46 -19.15 7.38
C SER A 155 -12.76 -18.36 6.11
N ASN A 156 -13.31 -17.15 6.30
CA ASN A 156 -13.43 -16.19 5.22
C ASN A 156 -12.10 -16.02 4.49
N ASP A 157 -12.15 -15.93 3.15
CA ASP A 157 -10.96 -15.66 2.34
C ASP A 157 -10.41 -14.23 2.52
N VAL A 158 -11.11 -13.37 3.25
CA VAL A 158 -10.70 -11.99 3.51
C VAL A 158 -10.67 -11.71 5.01
N LEU A 159 -9.53 -11.22 5.48
CA LEU A 159 -9.34 -10.71 6.84
C LEU A 159 -9.05 -9.21 6.80
N ILE A 160 -9.88 -8.41 7.46
CA ILE A 160 -9.69 -6.96 7.54
C ILE A 160 -9.21 -6.61 8.94
N LEU A 161 -7.97 -6.16 9.05
CA LEU A 161 -7.35 -5.74 10.30
C LEU A 161 -7.42 -4.23 10.45
N GLN A 162 -8.06 -3.75 11.51
CA GLN A 162 -8.14 -2.32 11.79
C GLN A 162 -7.16 -1.94 12.89
N CYS A 163 -6.30 -0.96 12.61
CA CYS A 163 -5.46 -0.33 13.60
C CYS A 163 -5.57 1.19 13.54
N ARG A 164 -5.24 1.84 14.65
CA ARG A 164 -5.08 3.28 14.70
C ARG A 164 -3.61 3.60 14.78
N TYR A 165 -3.12 4.41 13.85
CA TYR A 165 -1.78 4.93 13.85
C TYR A 165 -1.66 6.15 14.75
N THR A 166 -0.68 6.10 15.64
CA THR A 166 -0.12 7.21 16.40
C THR A 166 1.39 7.04 16.44
N LEU A 167 2.14 8.10 16.74
CA LEU A 167 3.60 8.00 16.90
C LEU A 167 4.00 6.96 17.96
N LYS A 168 3.19 6.78 19.01
CA LYS A 168 3.42 5.80 20.08
C LYS A 168 3.18 4.36 19.65
N SER A 169 2.38 4.14 18.59
CA SER A 169 2.03 2.81 18.09
C SER A 169 2.82 2.44 16.84
N LYS A 170 3.89 3.17 16.52
CA LYS A 170 4.70 2.94 15.32
C LYS A 170 5.35 1.56 15.37
N ASP A 171 6.07 1.26 16.45
CA ASP A 171 6.82 0.01 16.58
C ASP A 171 5.87 -1.20 16.63
N GLN A 172 4.72 -1.05 17.30
CA GLN A 172 3.66 -2.07 17.30
C GLN A 172 3.14 -2.32 15.88
N LEU A 173 2.91 -1.27 15.09
CA LEU A 173 2.45 -1.41 13.71
C LEU A 173 3.51 -2.06 12.81
N GLU A 174 4.78 -1.73 12.99
CA GLU A 174 5.88 -2.40 12.30
C GLU A 174 5.93 -3.89 12.65
N GLN A 175 5.82 -4.25 13.93
CA GLN A 175 5.73 -5.65 14.37
C GLN A 175 4.54 -6.38 13.73
N ILE A 176 3.37 -5.75 13.68
CA ILE A 176 2.19 -6.31 13.02
C ILE A 176 2.45 -6.51 11.53
N MET A 177 3.02 -5.52 10.85
CA MET A 177 3.39 -5.66 9.43
C MET A 177 4.33 -6.85 9.24
N HIS A 178 5.35 -7.03 10.08
CA HIS A 178 6.27 -8.17 9.98
C HIS A 178 5.57 -9.52 10.16
N ILE A 179 4.70 -9.66 11.16
CA ILE A 179 3.93 -10.89 11.40
C ILE A 179 3.06 -11.23 10.17
N LEU A 180 2.38 -10.22 9.62
CA LEU A 180 1.53 -10.40 8.45
C LEU A 180 2.31 -10.84 7.21
N GLN A 181 3.46 -10.21 6.97
CA GLN A 181 4.36 -10.54 5.86
C GLN A 181 4.89 -11.97 5.99
N PHE A 182 5.34 -12.34 7.19
CA PHE A 182 5.87 -13.68 7.44
C PHE A 182 4.79 -14.76 7.28
N GLY A 183 3.59 -14.54 7.82
CA GLY A 183 2.47 -15.46 7.67
C GLY A 183 2.04 -15.63 6.21
N HIS A 184 1.95 -14.52 5.46
CA HIS A 184 1.63 -14.52 4.04
C HIS A 184 2.65 -15.29 3.22
N TYR A 185 3.95 -14.99 3.38
CA TYR A 185 5.03 -15.70 2.71
C TYR A 185 4.98 -17.20 3.01
N ARG A 186 4.90 -17.57 4.31
CA ARG A 186 4.85 -18.98 4.72
C ARG A 186 3.70 -19.73 4.07
N PHE A 187 2.52 -19.10 3.96
CA PHE A 187 1.35 -19.71 3.38
C PHE A 187 1.47 -19.91 1.85
N TYR A 188 1.88 -18.88 1.11
CA TYR A 188 1.93 -18.93 -0.36
C TYR A 188 3.20 -19.57 -0.92
N ASN A 189 4.24 -19.74 -0.10
CA ASN A 189 5.43 -20.49 -0.47
C ASN A 189 5.16 -22.01 -0.57
N ASP A 190 4.06 -22.51 -0.01
CA ASP A 190 3.59 -23.88 -0.26
C ASP A 190 2.85 -23.94 -1.62
N PRO A 191 3.32 -24.72 -2.60
CA PRO A 191 2.68 -24.85 -3.91
C PRO A 191 1.20 -25.27 -3.85
N LYS A 192 0.80 -26.00 -2.80
CA LYS A 192 -0.60 -26.42 -2.60
C LYS A 192 -1.55 -25.25 -2.38
N ASN A 193 -1.04 -24.13 -1.87
CA ASN A 193 -1.82 -22.93 -1.59
C ASN A 193 -1.79 -21.90 -2.73
N SER A 194 -1.09 -22.19 -3.84
CA SER A 194 -0.91 -21.25 -4.96
C SER A 194 -2.22 -20.78 -5.61
N GLN A 195 -3.28 -21.59 -5.54
CA GLN A 195 -4.61 -21.29 -6.08
C GLN A 195 -5.56 -20.67 -5.04
N LYS A 196 -5.17 -20.66 -3.75
CA LYS A 196 -6.01 -20.09 -2.68
C LYS A 196 -5.99 -18.56 -2.77
N GLN A 197 -7.11 -17.93 -2.43
CA GLN A 197 -7.28 -16.48 -2.57
C GLN A 197 -7.47 -15.80 -1.22
N LYS A 198 -6.57 -16.08 -0.28
CA LYS A 198 -6.60 -15.49 1.07
C LYS A 198 -5.96 -14.10 1.07
N LEU A 199 -6.78 -13.08 1.28
CA LEU A 199 -6.37 -11.68 1.32
C LEU A 199 -6.44 -11.13 2.74
N VAL A 200 -5.33 -10.53 3.18
CA VAL A 200 -5.29 -9.69 4.37
C VAL A 200 -5.34 -8.23 3.96
N VAL A 201 -6.22 -7.48 4.58
CA VAL A 201 -6.40 -6.03 4.41
C VAL A 201 -6.04 -5.32 5.72
N LEU A 202 -4.91 -4.62 5.77
CA LEU A 202 -4.50 -3.81 6.90
C LEU A 202 -5.02 -2.37 6.76
N LEU A 203 -6.11 -2.05 7.44
CA LEU A 203 -6.69 -0.72 7.50
C LEU A 203 -6.07 0.09 8.64
N ILE A 204 -5.31 1.12 8.26
CA ILE A 204 -4.60 2.03 9.14
C ILE A 204 -5.37 3.33 9.23
N HIS A 205 -5.98 3.58 10.38
CA HIS A 205 -6.57 4.88 10.67
C HIS A 205 -5.51 5.88 11.11
N SER A 206 -5.44 7.00 10.42
CA SER A 206 -4.55 8.09 10.78
C SER A 206 -5.39 9.34 11.04
N LYS A 207 -5.42 9.79 12.29
CA LYS A 207 -6.26 10.93 12.72
C LYS A 207 -5.83 12.27 12.13
N THR A 208 -4.55 12.41 11.82
CA THR A 208 -3.94 13.73 11.62
C THR A 208 -3.96 14.11 10.15
N ARG A 209 -4.87 15.02 9.79
CA ARG A 209 -5.00 15.56 8.43
C ARG A 209 -3.77 16.37 7.96
N SER A 210 -2.78 16.67 8.80
CA SER A 210 -1.56 17.39 8.38
C SER A 210 -0.43 17.38 9.43
N GLY A 211 0.81 17.26 8.95
CA GLY A 211 1.99 17.97 9.48
C GLY A 211 2.82 17.31 10.59
N ARG A 212 2.22 16.64 11.58
CA ARG A 212 2.97 15.86 12.60
C ARG A 212 2.16 14.65 13.04
N GLY A 213 2.75 13.45 13.02
CA GLY A 213 2.10 12.21 13.46
C GLY A 213 1.07 11.62 12.49
N ALA A 214 1.03 12.07 11.24
CA ALA A 214 0.35 11.32 10.17
C ALA A 214 1.15 10.05 9.83
N PHE A 215 0.49 9.01 9.33
CA PHE A 215 1.19 7.82 8.84
C PHE A 215 2.11 8.22 7.68
N PRO A 216 3.41 7.91 7.75
CA PRO A 216 4.38 8.40 6.77
C PRO A 216 4.16 7.77 5.40
N LEU A 217 4.13 8.61 4.37
CA LEU A 217 4.06 8.19 2.98
C LEU A 217 5.44 7.76 2.52
N ILE A 218 5.73 6.47 2.60
CA ILE A 218 7.00 5.87 2.19
C ILE A 218 6.72 4.86 1.08
N PHE A 219 7.36 5.04 -0.06
CA PHE A 219 7.28 4.09 -1.17
C PHE A 219 8.23 2.93 -0.88
N ARG A 220 7.67 1.77 -0.56
CA ARG A 220 8.40 0.49 -0.61
C ARG A 220 8.03 -0.21 -1.92
N GLN A 221 8.28 -1.51 -2.08
CA GLN A 221 7.79 -2.32 -3.22
C GLN A 221 6.25 -2.38 -3.21
N PHE A 222 5.60 -1.24 -3.41
CA PHE A 222 4.19 -1.05 -3.23
C PHE A 222 3.56 -0.59 -4.55
N LYS A 223 2.37 -1.11 -4.88
CA LYS A 223 1.48 -0.39 -5.79
C LYS A 223 0.74 0.66 -4.95
N ILE A 224 0.12 1.64 -5.58
CA ILE A 224 -0.76 2.60 -4.90
C ILE A 224 -2.00 2.79 -5.77
N ILE A 225 -3.18 2.75 -5.15
CA ILE A 225 -4.48 2.95 -5.81
C ILE A 225 -5.30 3.87 -4.90
N ASN A 226 -6.15 4.66 -5.53
CA ASN A 226 -6.75 5.84 -4.96
C ASN A 226 -8.26 5.77 -4.88
N PHE A 227 -8.85 6.26 -3.79
CA PHE A 227 -10.28 6.07 -3.52
C PHE A 227 -10.95 7.31 -3.01
N PHE A 228 -12.10 7.59 -3.61
CA PHE A 228 -12.96 8.70 -3.24
C PHE A 228 -14.42 8.27 -3.26
N LYS A 229 -15.09 8.38 -2.12
CA LYS A 229 -16.55 8.21 -2.07
C LYS A 229 -17.18 9.53 -2.47
N LYS A 230 -17.93 9.53 -3.58
CA LYS A 230 -18.42 10.72 -4.29
C LYS A 230 -19.31 11.69 -3.48
N ASN A 231 -19.61 11.41 -2.20
CA ASN A 231 -20.50 12.22 -1.36
C ASN A 231 -19.94 12.61 0.04
N THR A 232 -18.67 12.31 0.36
CA THR A 232 -18.05 12.75 1.62
C THR A 232 -16.65 13.29 1.37
N LYS A 233 -16.26 14.40 2.04
CA LYS A 233 -14.90 14.99 2.02
C LYS A 233 -13.88 14.06 2.72
N GLN A 234 -13.69 12.84 2.21
CA GLN A 234 -12.96 11.79 2.91
C GLN A 234 -12.06 11.03 1.94
N THR A 235 -10.78 10.93 2.30
CA THR A 235 -9.75 10.28 1.48
C THR A 235 -9.35 8.95 2.09
N LEU A 236 -9.40 7.89 1.27
CA LEU A 236 -8.72 6.63 1.53
C LEU A 236 -7.55 6.50 0.55
N PHE A 237 -6.37 6.21 1.07
CA PHE A 237 -5.16 5.89 0.30
C PHE A 237 -4.88 4.40 0.45
N PHE A 238 -4.73 3.67 -0.65
CA PHE A 238 -4.40 2.24 -0.60
C PHE A 238 -2.95 2.06 -1.03
N PHE A 239 -2.22 1.30 -0.24
CA PHE A 239 -0.86 0.85 -0.45
C PHE A 239 -0.91 -0.67 -0.60
N PHE A 240 -0.29 -1.24 -1.64
CA PHE A 240 -0.24 -2.70 -1.83
C PHE A 240 1.12 -3.17 -1.37
N PHE A 241 1.24 -4.29 -0.66
CA PHE A 241 2.51 -4.99 -0.48
C PHE A 241 2.78 -5.85 -1.71
N PHE A 242 4.04 -5.95 -2.15
CA PHE A 242 4.51 -7.07 -2.97
C PHE A 242 5.54 -7.85 -2.15
N PHE A 243 5.54 -9.18 -2.29
CA PHE A 243 6.65 -10.04 -1.88
C PHE A 243 7.15 -10.85 -3.08
N PHE A 244 8.48 -11.02 -3.10
CA PHE A 244 9.22 -11.87 -4.01
C PHE A 244 9.14 -13.33 -3.56
#